data_AF-A0A1F8ZRR8-F1
#
_entry.id   AF-A0A1F8ZRR8-F1
#
_cell.length_a   1.000
_cell.length_b   1.000
_cell.length_c   1.000
_cell.angle_alpha   90.00
_cell.angle_beta   90.00
_cell.angle_gamma   90.00
#
_symmetry.space_group_name_H-M   'P 1'
#
loop_
_entity.id
_entity.type
_entity.pdbx_description
1 polymer ?
#
loop_
_entity_poly.entity_id
_entity_poly.type
_entity_poly.pdbx_seq_one_letter_code
_entity_poly.pdbx_strand_id
1 'polypeptide(L)'
;MARIDEIREKIKLYTEAFRLLWITVLTVGGGSVGLLLAETTPKRWLFGLAGAGLTVVAGEILRRVYRSIQREIESLREDQNG
;
A
#
# COMPACT_ATOMS: atom_id res chain seq x y z
N MET A 1 -5.58 18.36 -24.44
CA MET A 1 -6.58 17.86 -23.47
C MET A 1 -6.30 16.41 -23.06
N ALA A 2 -6.02 15.48 -24.00
CA ALA A 2 -5.74 14.08 -23.70
C ALA A 2 -4.71 13.79 -22.58
N ARG A 3 -3.60 14.55 -22.51
CA ARG A 3 -2.55 14.32 -21.50
C ARG A 3 -3.00 14.65 -20.06
N ILE A 4 -3.88 15.63 -19.90
CA ILE A 4 -4.39 16.06 -18.58
C ILE A 4 -5.42 15.04 -18.06
N ASP A 5 -6.26 14.51 -18.95
CA ASP A 5 -7.22 13.47 -18.61
C ASP A 5 -6.53 12.17 -18.20
N GLU A 6 -5.45 11.77 -18.90
CA GLU A 6 -4.66 10.58 -18.56
C GLU A 6 -3.99 10.71 -17.17
N ILE A 7 -3.45 11.88 -16.85
CA ILE A 7 -2.86 12.16 -15.52
C ILE A 7 -3.95 12.11 -14.44
N ARG A 8 -5.12 12.68 -14.70
CA ARG A 8 -6.24 12.69 -13.76
C ARG A 8 -6.74 11.28 -13.48
N GLU A 9 -6.83 10.44 -14.50
CA GLU A 9 -7.24 9.05 -14.37
C GLU A 9 -6.22 8.23 -13.58
N LYS A 10 -4.92 8.42 -13.84
CA LYS A 10 -3.83 7.81 -13.03
C LYS A 10 -3.92 8.21 -11.56
N ILE A 11 -4.09 9.50 -11.25
CA ILE A 11 -4.22 9.99 -9.87
C ILE A 11 -5.44 9.37 -9.18
N LYS A 12 -6.58 9.29 -9.88
CA LYS A 12 -7.79 8.67 -9.34
C LYS A 12 -7.55 7.19 -9.02
N LEU A 13 -6.92 6.46 -9.94
CA LEU A 13 -6.60 5.06 -9.78
C LEU A 13 -5.63 4.82 -8.61
N TYR A 14 -4.59 5.65 -8.45
CA TYR A 14 -3.70 5.60 -7.28
C TYR A 14 -4.42 5.91 -5.97
N THR A 15 -5.35 6.88 -5.98
CA THR A 15 -6.13 7.24 -4.81
C THR A 15 -7.05 6.09 -4.37
N GLU A 16 -7.68 5.43 -5.33
CA GLU A 16 -8.58 4.30 -5.10
C GLU A 16 -7.81 3.06 -4.64
N ALA A 17 -6.66 2.79 -5.26
CA ALA A 17 -5.72 1.76 -4.83
C ALA A 17 -5.20 2.02 -3.41
N PHE A 18 -4.84 3.26 -3.09
CA PHE A 18 -4.39 3.65 -1.75
C PHE A 18 -5.50 3.46 -0.71
N ARG A 19 -6.74 3.84 -1.04
CA ARG A 19 -7.90 3.62 -0.17
C ARG A 19 -8.13 2.13 0.10
N LEU A 20 -8.11 1.30 -0.92
CA LEU A 20 -8.26 -0.15 -0.78
C LEU A 20 -7.11 -0.77 0.02
N LEU A 21 -5.90 -0.29 -0.19
CA LEU A 21 -4.72 -0.77 0.53
C LEU A 21 -4.78 -0.38 2.01
N TRP A 22 -5.23 0.84 2.33
CA TRP A 22 -5.42 1.27 3.71
C TRP A 22 -6.49 0.46 4.43
N ILE A 23 -7.63 0.18 3.78
CA ILE A 23 -8.68 -0.71 4.33
C ILE A 23 -8.10 -2.10 4.59
N THR A 24 -7.34 -2.65 3.63
CA THR A 24 -6.72 -3.97 3.76
C THR A 24 -5.76 -4.02 4.95
N VAL A 25 -4.90 -3.01 5.11
CA VAL A 25 -3.97 -2.92 6.24
C VAL A 25 -4.71 -2.83 7.57
N LEU A 26 -5.78 -2.02 7.67
CA LEU A 26 -6.56 -1.90 8.90
C LEU A 26 -7.33 -3.18 9.23
N THR A 27 -7.97 -3.82 8.24
CA THR A 27 -8.74 -5.03 8.46
C THR A 27 -7.85 -6.23 8.78
N VAL A 28 -6.82 -6.47 7.98
CA VAL A 28 -5.90 -7.61 8.17
C VAL A 28 -5.00 -7.36 9.39
N GLY A 29 -4.42 -6.17 9.51
CA GLY A 29 -3.57 -5.80 10.64
C GLY A 29 -4.35 -5.76 11.95
N GLY A 30 -5.52 -5.10 11.98
CA GLY A 30 -6.38 -5.04 13.16
C GLY A 30 -6.89 -6.42 13.59
N GLY A 31 -7.30 -7.26 12.62
CA GLY A 31 -7.69 -8.64 12.88
C GLY A 31 -6.54 -9.48 13.43
N SER A 32 -5.33 -9.30 12.91
CA SER A 32 -4.13 -10.02 13.37
C SER A 32 -3.72 -9.61 14.78
N VAL A 33 -3.72 -8.31 15.08
CA VAL A 33 -3.43 -7.78 16.43
C VAL A 33 -4.49 -8.25 17.43
N GLY A 34 -5.77 -8.25 17.05
CA GLY A 34 -6.86 -8.79 17.87
C GLY A 34 -6.71 -10.29 18.16
N LEU A 35 -6.23 -11.07 17.18
CA LEU A 35 -5.93 -12.49 17.38
C LEU A 35 -4.71 -12.74 18.26
N LEU A 36 -3.70 -11.86 18.21
CA LEU A 36 -2.51 -11.94 19.06
C LEU A 36 -2.77 -11.53 20.51
N LEU A 37 -3.74 -10.62 20.74
CA LEU A 37 -4.12 -10.14 22.08
C LEU A 37 -5.16 -11.02 22.80
N ALA A 38 -5.82 -11.95 22.09
CA ALA A 38 -6.80 -12.87 22.65
C ALA A 38 -6.18 -14.19 23.15
N GLU A 39 -6.91 -14.95 23.97
CA GLU A 39 -6.45 -16.22 24.60
C GLU A 39 -5.63 -17.13 23.68
N THR A 40 -4.52 -17.62 24.23
CA THR A 40 -3.37 -18.24 23.56
C THR A 40 -3.69 -19.64 23.02
N THR A 41 -4.32 -19.70 21.85
CA THR A 41 -4.40 -20.93 21.05
C THR A 41 -3.31 -20.92 19.97
N PRO A 42 -2.50 -21.99 19.78
CA PRO A 42 -1.38 -22.00 18.81
C PRO A 42 -1.81 -21.73 17.35
N LYS A 43 -3.04 -22.10 16.98
CA LYS A 43 -3.62 -21.76 15.66
C LYS A 43 -3.74 -20.24 15.45
N ARG A 44 -4.11 -19.47 16.48
CA ARG A 44 -4.26 -18.00 16.40
C ARG A 44 -2.92 -17.30 16.25
N TRP A 45 -1.87 -17.82 16.88
CA TRP A 45 -0.51 -17.33 16.72
C TRP A 45 -0.02 -17.44 15.27
N LEU A 46 -0.32 -18.56 14.61
CA LEU A 46 -0.01 -18.75 13.18
C LEU A 46 -0.74 -17.73 12.30
N PHE A 47 -2.03 -17.50 12.54
CA PHE A 47 -2.79 -16.50 11.78
C PHE A 47 -2.33 -15.06 12.07
N GLY A 48 -2.01 -14.73 13.32
CA GLY A 48 -1.47 -13.43 13.70
C GLY A 48 -0.11 -13.14 13.04
N LEU A 49 0.80 -14.12 13.04
CA LEU A 49 2.09 -14.00 12.35
C LEU A 49 1.94 -13.93 10.84
N ALA A 50 1.05 -14.73 10.25
CA ALA A 50 0.78 -14.71 8.82
C ALA A 50 0.25 -13.33 8.37
N GLY A 51 -0.72 -12.77 9.09
CA GLY A 51 -1.29 -11.46 8.78
C GLY A 51 -0.30 -10.31 9.04
N ALA A 52 0.52 -10.39 10.08
CA ALA A 52 1.61 -9.44 10.30
C ALA A 52 2.64 -9.49 9.15
N GLY A 53 3.05 -10.69 8.73
CA GLY A 53 3.94 -10.88 7.58
C GLY A 53 3.36 -10.32 6.29
N LEU A 54 2.07 -10.56 6.04
CA LEU A 54 1.37 -10.04 4.86
C LEU A 54 1.33 -8.51 4.85
N THR A 55 1.15 -7.89 6.03
CA THR A 55 1.16 -6.43 6.20
C THR A 55 2.54 -5.85 5.88
N VAL A 56 3.61 -6.48 6.35
CA VAL A 56 4.99 -6.05 6.05
C VAL A 56 5.28 -6.15 4.55
N VAL A 57 4.91 -7.26 3.91
CA VAL A 57 5.10 -7.45 2.46
C VAL A 57 4.30 -6.42 1.66
N ALA A 58 3.04 -6.17 2.03
CA ALA A 58 2.23 -5.14 1.40
C ALA A 58 2.84 -3.75 1.56
N GLY A 59 3.38 -3.43 2.74
CA GLY A 59 4.09 -2.18 3.00
C GLY A 59 5.35 -2.01 2.15
N GLU A 60 6.16 -3.06 2.00
CA GLU A 60 7.36 -3.04 1.14
C GLU A 60 7.01 -2.88 -0.35
N ILE A 61 5.95 -3.53 -0.83
CA ILE A 61 5.45 -3.34 -2.20
C ILE A 61 5.02 -1.89 -2.40
N LEU A 62 4.24 -1.33 -1.46
CA LEU A 62 3.82 0.06 -1.52
C LEU A 62 5.02 1.01 -1.53
N ARG A 63 6.04 0.74 -0.71
CA ARG A 63 7.28 1.52 -0.67
C ARG A 63 8.06 1.47 -1.97
N ARG A 64 8.05 0.34 -2.68
CA ARG A 64 8.67 0.23 -4.02
C ARG A 64 7.89 1.02 -5.05
N VAL A 65 6.57 0.89 -5.06
CA VAL A 65 5.69 1.63 -5.99
C VAL A 65 5.83 3.14 -5.76
N TYR A 66 5.80 3.60 -4.51
CA TYR A 66 6.00 5.00 -4.16
C TYR A 66 7.35 5.55 -4.66
N ARG A 67 8.43 4.79 -4.46
CA ARG A 67 9.76 5.17 -4.98
C ARG A 67 9.85 5.17 -6.51
N SER A 68 9.07 4.33 -7.18
CA SER A 68 8.99 4.33 -8.65
C SER A 68 8.30 5.59 -9.15
N ILE A 69 7.15 5.93 -8.55
CA ILE A 69 6.37 7.11 -8.89
C ILE A 69 7.18 8.39 -8.62
N GLN A 70 7.88 8.46 -7.48
CA GLN A 70 8.74 9.61 -7.16
C GLN A 70 9.85 9.83 -8.20
N ARG A 71 10.52 8.75 -8.65
CA ARG A 71 11.54 8.85 -9.70
C ARG A 71 10.98 9.35 -11.03
N GLU A 72 9.78 8.89 -11.38
CA GLU A 72 9.12 9.28 -12.62
C GLU A 72 8.67 10.75 -12.57
N ILE A 73 8.23 11.23 -11.40
CA ILE A 73 7.95 12.66 -11.16
C ILE A 73 9.23 13.49 -11.27
N GLU A 74 10.33 13.03 -10.67
CA GLU A 74 11.62 13.73 -10.70
C GLU A 74 12.16 13.84 -12.13
N SER A 75 12.10 12.75 -12.92
CA SER A 75 12.53 12.78 -14.32
C SER A 75 11.69 13.73 -15.17
N LEU A 76 10.37 13.78 -14.95
CA LEU A 76 9.49 14.71 -15.66
C LEU A 76 9.74 16.17 -15.26
N ARG A 77 10.23 16.41 -14.04
CA ARG A 77 10.57 17.74 -13.53
C ARG A 77 11.91 18.22 -14.09
N GLU A 78 12.90 17.33 -14.25
CA GLU A 78 14.17 17.65 -14.91
C GLU A 78 13.97 17.97 -16.40
N ASP A 79 13.13 17.21 -17.11
CA ASP A 79 12.81 17.42 -18.54
C ASP A 79 12.07 18.75 -18.82
N GLN A 80 11.45 19.38 -17.81
CA GLN A 80 10.82 20.70 -17.94
C GLN A 80 11.75 21.88 -17.61
N ASN A 81 12.89 21.63 -16.96
CA ASN A 81 13.84 22.66 -16.53
C ASN A 81 15.14 22.69 -17.35
N GLY A 82 15.30 21.79 -18.33
CA GLY A 82 16.35 21.82 -19.36
C GLY A 82 15.86 22.45 -20.66
#